data_AF-A0A1B6NS16-F1
#
_entry.id   AF-A0A1B6NS16-F1
#
_cell.length_a   1.000
_cell.length_b   1.000
_cell.length_c   1.000
_cell.angle_alpha   90.00
_cell.angle_beta   90.00
_cell.angle_gamma   90.00
#
_symmetry.space_group_name_H-M   'P 1'
#
loop_
_entity.id
_entity.type
_entity.pdbx_description
1 polymer ?
#
loop_
_entity_poly.entity_id
_entity_poly.type
_entity_poly.pdbx_seq_one_letter_code
_entity_poly.pdbx_strand_id
1 'polypeptide(L)'
;MLILTAKKKSEAHNTEVFTTASFINKNGMKETVEQANLSITPIGYELIQKESKQDGKQGNEHDSSVRSVPTAWRIQLPTKNIDVSVSAFKEKQWNNSLFPYYEGRVEVEGSHSGSGFMELTGY
;
A
#
# COMPACT_ATOMS: atom_id res chain seq x y z
N MET A 1 7.76 -4.90 -8.00
CA MET A 1 6.32 -4.56 -7.97
C MET A 1 5.71 -5.36 -6.84
N LEU A 2 5.44 -4.70 -5.71
CA LEU A 2 4.74 -5.28 -4.56
C LEU A 2 3.28 -4.84 -4.72
N ILE A 3 2.37 -5.78 -4.93
CA ILE A 3 0.93 -5.51 -5.02
C ILE A 3 0.34 -5.80 -3.63
N LEU A 4 -0.11 -4.76 -2.92
CA LEU A 4 -0.77 -4.90 -1.62
C LEU A 4 -2.24 -4.52 -1.75
N THR A 5 -3.11 -5.49 -1.49
CA THR A 5 -4.55 -5.24 -1.32
C THR A 5 -4.84 -5.24 0.17
N ALA A 6 -5.17 -4.08 0.76
CA ALA A 6 -5.76 -4.05 2.11
C ALA A 6 -7.16 -3.47 2.04
N LYS A 7 -8.09 -4.08 2.77
CA LYS A 7 -9.49 -3.68 2.85
C LYS A 7 -9.86 -3.41 4.30
N LYS A 8 -10.72 -2.41 4.52
CA LYS A 8 -11.31 -2.12 5.83
C LYS A 8 -12.08 -3.34 6.33
N LYS A 9 -11.87 -3.73 7.58
CA LYS A 9 -12.54 -4.86 8.25
C LYS A 9 -14.05 -4.58 8.36
N SER A 10 -14.86 -5.25 7.55
CA SER A 10 -16.30 -5.44 7.77
C SER A 10 -16.63 -6.93 7.65
N GLU A 11 -17.69 -7.33 8.34
CA GLU A 11 -17.99 -8.68 8.84
C GLU A 11 -17.86 -9.86 7.86
N ALA A 12 -17.27 -10.93 8.40
CA ALA A 12 -17.51 -12.35 8.11
C ALA A 12 -17.69 -12.80 6.64
N HIS A 13 -16.76 -12.43 5.77
CA HIS A 13 -16.30 -13.34 4.73
C HIS A 13 -14.82 -13.59 4.95
N ASN A 14 -14.43 -14.86 5.07
CA ASN A 14 -13.04 -15.28 5.26
C ASN A 14 -12.25 -14.93 3.99
N THR A 15 -11.88 -13.66 3.87
CA THR A 15 -11.13 -13.15 2.74
C THR A 15 -9.68 -13.47 3.05
N GLU A 16 -9.16 -14.52 2.44
CA GLU A 16 -7.74 -14.85 2.58
C GLU A 16 -6.91 -13.69 2.03
N VAL A 17 -6.19 -13.02 2.92
CA VAL A 17 -5.19 -12.02 2.53
C VAL A 17 -3.96 -12.79 2.11
N PHE A 18 -3.70 -12.79 0.80
CA PHE A 18 -2.48 -13.38 0.24
C PHE A 18 -1.36 -12.36 0.19
N THR A 19 -0.19 -12.73 0.67
CA THR A 19 1.03 -11.92 0.56
C THR A 19 2.11 -12.74 -0.11
N THR A 20 2.69 -12.20 -1.18
CA THR A 20 3.78 -12.84 -1.91
C THR A 20 4.98 -11.90 -2.00
N ALA A 21 6.18 -12.46 -1.94
CA ALA A 21 7.41 -11.74 -2.21
C ALA A 21 8.47 -12.66 -2.82
N SER A 22 9.42 -12.06 -3.52
CA SER A 22 10.64 -12.72 -3.95
C SER A 22 11.83 -11.91 -3.46
N PHE A 23 12.87 -12.60 -3.02
CA PHE A 23 14.14 -12.00 -2.63
C PHE A 23 15.19 -12.35 -3.68
N ILE A 24 15.93 -11.34 -4.16
CA ILE A 24 17.06 -11.55 -5.08
C ILE A 24 18.32 -11.22 -4.30
N ASN A 25 19.20 -12.20 -4.13
CA ASN A 25 20.43 -12.01 -3.37
C ASN A 25 21.53 -11.32 -4.20
N LYS A 26 22.66 -10.99 -3.56
CA LYS A 26 23.81 -10.33 -4.21
C LYS A 26 24.42 -11.09 -5.40
N ASN A 27 24.14 -12.39 -5.52
CA ASN A 27 24.59 -13.22 -6.64
C ASN A 27 23.56 -13.29 -7.78
N GLY A 28 22.44 -12.56 -7.65
CA GLY A 28 21.34 -12.56 -8.63
C GLY A 28 20.41 -13.76 -8.53
N MET A 29 20.55 -14.63 -7.53
CA MET A 29 19.64 -15.76 -7.36
C MET A 29 18.32 -15.30 -6.72
N LYS A 30 17.20 -15.67 -7.36
CA LYS A 30 15.84 -15.44 -6.88
C LYS A 30 15.41 -16.55 -5.93
N GLU A 31 14.81 -16.16 -4.82
CA GLU A 31 14.18 -17.03 -3.84
C GLU A 31 12.74 -16.57 -3.61
N THR A 32 11.79 -17.52 -3.56
CA THR A 32 10.41 -17.22 -3.14
C THR A 32 10.37 -17.11 -1.62
N VAL A 33 9.72 -16.07 -1.11
CA VAL A 33 9.55 -15.86 0.33
C VAL A 33 8.29 -16.58 0.81
N GLU A 34 8.43 -17.43 1.82
CA GLU A 34 7.28 -18.04 2.50
C GLU A 34 6.49 -16.97 3.27
N GLN A 35 5.17 -16.95 3.08
CA GLN A 35 4.29 -15.96 3.71
C GLN A 35 4.43 -15.94 5.25
N ALA A 36 4.66 -17.10 5.88
CA ALA A 36 4.85 -17.20 7.33
C ALA A 36 6.08 -16.43 7.86
N ASN A 37 7.06 -16.14 6.99
CA ASN A 37 8.28 -15.43 7.34
C ASN A 37 8.23 -13.92 7.01
N LEU A 38 7.14 -13.45 6.41
CA LEU A 38 6.99 -12.08 5.91
C LEU A 38 5.88 -11.37 6.66
N SER A 39 6.21 -10.22 7.26
CA SER A 39 5.22 -9.29 7.81
C SER A 39 5.25 -7.98 7.02
N ILE A 40 4.06 -7.47 6.68
CA ILE A 40 3.85 -6.18 6.03
C ILE A 40 2.76 -5.47 6.80
N THR A 41 3.13 -4.42 7.53
CA THR A 41 2.21 -3.72 8.45
C THR A 41 2.16 -2.24 8.09
N PRO A 42 0.97 -1.63 7.90
CA PRO A 42 0.88 -0.19 7.66
C PRO A 42 1.30 0.57 8.92
N ILE A 43 2.13 1.61 8.75
CA ILE A 43 2.63 2.47 9.83
C ILE A 43 2.31 3.95 9.62
N GLY A 44 1.73 4.32 8.47
CA GLY A 44 1.30 5.68 8.17
C GLY A 44 0.31 5.71 7.02
N TYR A 45 -0.51 6.77 6.98
CA TYR A 45 -1.64 6.91 6.06
C TYR A 45 -1.70 8.33 5.49
N GLU A 46 -2.07 8.43 4.22
CA GLU A 46 -2.52 9.66 3.57
C GLU A 46 -4.05 9.72 3.58
N LEU A 47 -4.60 10.88 3.94
CA LEU A 47 -6.04 11.14 3.90
C LEU A 47 -6.41 11.82 2.58
N ILE A 48 -7.19 11.13 1.76
CA ILE A 48 -7.55 11.58 0.42
C ILE A 48 -9.02 11.95 0.42
N GLN A 49 -9.30 13.23 0.13
CA GLN A 49 -10.67 13.70 -0.01
C GLN A 49 -11.27 13.14 -1.29
N LYS A 50 -12.48 12.56 -1.21
CA LYS A 50 -13.25 12.28 -2.41
C LYS A 50 -13.79 13.59 -2.94
N GLU A 51 -13.52 13.88 -4.21
CA GLU A 51 -14.17 14.98 -4.89
C GLU A 51 -15.68 14.69 -4.93
N SER A 52 -16.49 15.64 -4.44
CA SER A 52 -17.93 15.60 -4.63
C SER A 52 -18.18 15.71 -6.14
N LYS A 53 -18.84 14.70 -6.73
CA LYS A 53 -19.33 14.83 -8.10
C LYS A 53 -20.37 15.94 -8.13
N GLN A 54 -19.98 17.17 -8.50
CA GLN A 54 -20.93 18.20 -8.92
C GLN A 54 -21.39 17.88 -10.34
N ASP A 55 -22.20 16.84 -10.50
CA ASP A 55 -23.18 16.83 -11.60
C ASP A 55 -24.33 17.73 -11.13
N GLY A 56 -24.69 18.74 -11.92
CA GLY A 56 -25.60 19.84 -11.57
C GLY A 56 -27.07 19.47 -11.26
N LYS A 57 -27.31 18.46 -10.43
CA LYS A 57 -28.59 18.18 -9.79
C LYS A 57 -28.42 18.38 -8.29
N GLN A 58 -29.15 19.36 -7.78
CA GLN A 58 -29.25 19.70 -6.36
C GLN A 58 -29.90 18.54 -5.60
N GLY A 59 -29.11 17.52 -5.26
CA GLY A 59 -29.43 16.48 -4.30
C GLY A 59 -28.65 16.76 -3.03
N ASN A 60 -29.35 16.92 -1.91
CA ASN A 60 -28.73 17.17 -0.60
C ASN A 60 -27.99 15.91 -0.13
N GLU A 61 -26.72 15.74 -0.49
CA GLU A 61 -25.83 14.80 0.20
C GLU A 61 -24.38 15.23 0.03
N HIS A 62 -23.89 15.96 1.02
CA HIS A 62 -22.50 16.34 1.18
C HIS A 62 -21.72 15.11 1.69
N ASP A 63 -21.61 14.03 0.90
CA ASP A 63 -20.77 12.88 1.27
C ASP A 63 -19.29 13.25 1.02
N SER A 64 -18.74 14.07 1.91
CA SER A 64 -17.31 14.30 2.02
C SER A 64 -16.66 13.11 2.73
N SER A 65 -16.74 11.91 2.14
CA SER A 65 -16.06 10.74 2.70
C SER A 65 -14.57 10.79 2.38
N VAL A 66 -13.74 10.74 3.43
CA VAL A 66 -12.27 10.70 3.32
C VAL A 66 -11.81 9.26 3.17
N ARG A 67 -10.94 8.98 2.20
CA ARG A 67 -10.23 7.71 2.08
C ARG A 67 -8.96 7.75 2.93
N SER A 68 -8.72 6.71 3.73
CA SER A 68 -7.45 6.54 4.44
C SER A 68 -6.63 5.50 3.69
N VAL A 69 -5.52 5.93 3.08
CA VAL A 69 -4.68 5.11 2.21
C VAL A 69 -3.33 4.89 2.89
N PRO A 70 -2.89 3.65 3.15
CA PRO A 70 -1.63 3.38 3.84
C PRO A 70 -0.42 3.66 2.93
N THR A 71 0.17 4.84 3.07
CA THR A 71 1.31 5.29 2.26
C THR A 71 2.66 5.09 2.94
N ALA A 72 2.67 4.50 4.14
CA ALA A 72 3.88 4.04 4.81
C ALA A 72 3.68 2.66 5.44
N TRP A 73 4.69 1.80 5.30
CA TRP A 73 4.66 0.40 5.71
C TRP A 73 5.96 0.01 6.42
N ARG A 74 5.87 -0.92 7.36
CA ARG A 74 7.01 -1.69 7.85
C ARG A 74 6.99 -3.07 7.21
N ILE A 75 8.12 -3.47 6.61
CA ILE A 75 8.30 -4.78 6.00
C ILE A 75 9.39 -5.52 6.78
N GLN A 76 9.06 -6.71 7.26
CA GLN A 76 9.98 -7.55 8.02
C GLN A 76 10.11 -8.93 7.38
N LEU A 77 11.36 -9.35 7.15
CA LEU A 77 11.73 -10.70 6.73
C LEU A 77 12.95 -11.14 7.57
N PRO A 78 12.72 -11.62 8.81
CA PRO A 78 13.80 -11.93 9.75
C PRO A 78 14.80 -12.97 9.22
N THR A 79 14.32 -13.94 8.43
CA THR A 79 15.18 -14.97 7.80
C THR A 79 16.24 -14.40 6.85
N LYS A 80 16.11 -13.13 6.45
CA LYS A 80 17.06 -12.39 5.62
C LYS A 80 17.62 -11.14 6.32
N ASN A 81 17.41 -10.96 7.62
CA ASN A 81 17.79 -9.77 8.39
C ASN A 81 17.20 -8.45 7.83
N ILE A 82 16.00 -8.51 7.25
CA ILE A 82 15.31 -7.35 6.71
C ILE A 82 14.27 -6.85 7.73
N ASP A 83 14.42 -5.59 8.11
CA ASP A 83 13.44 -4.80 8.85
C ASP A 83 13.54 -3.37 8.33
N VAL A 84 12.61 -2.99 7.47
CA VAL A 84 12.65 -1.72 6.74
C VAL A 84 11.32 -0.99 6.82
N SER A 85 11.39 0.34 6.87
CA SER A 85 10.27 1.22 6.56
C SER A 85 10.29 1.57 5.08
N VAL A 86 9.11 1.50 4.46
CA VAL A 86 8.86 1.93 3.08
C VAL A 86 7.81 3.02 3.11
N SER A 87 8.15 4.22 2.67
CA SER A 87 7.25 5.38 2.72
C SER A 87 7.20 6.12 1.40
N ALA A 88 6.04 6.71 1.11
CA ALA A 88 5.86 7.62 -0.02
C ALA A 88 6.92 8.72 -0.03
N PHE A 89 7.63 8.87 -1.15
CA PHE A 89 8.61 9.94 -1.34
C PHE A 89 7.95 11.32 -1.43
N LYS A 90 6.70 11.37 -1.91
CA LYS A 90 5.88 12.58 -1.99
C LYS A 90 4.42 12.24 -1.69
N GLU A 91 3.72 13.19 -1.10
CA GLU A 91 2.26 13.14 -0.94
C GLU A 91 1.54 13.34 -2.29
N LYS A 92 0.21 13.21 -2.28
CA LYS A 92 -0.70 13.53 -3.39
C LYS A 92 -0.43 12.73 -4.68
N GLN A 93 -0.05 11.47 -4.51
CA GLN A 93 0.15 10.53 -5.62
C GLN A 93 -1.11 9.70 -5.92
N TRP A 94 -2.29 10.26 -5.62
CA TRP A 94 -3.59 9.63 -5.90
C TRP A 94 -4.05 9.94 -7.32
N ASN A 95 -4.44 8.89 -8.04
CA ASN A 95 -5.04 9.01 -9.36
C ASN A 95 -6.55 8.76 -9.28
N ASN A 96 -7.35 9.80 -9.59
CA ASN A 96 -8.81 9.75 -9.59
C ASN A 96 -9.39 9.22 -10.92
N SER A 97 -8.89 8.07 -11.40
CA SER A 97 -9.36 7.42 -12.62
C SER A 97 -10.68 6.66 -12.40
N LEU A 98 -11.23 6.01 -13.44
CA LEU A 98 -12.41 5.14 -13.32
C LEU A 98 -12.22 4.04 -12.25
N PHE A 99 -10.98 3.55 -12.11
CA PHE A 99 -10.55 2.68 -11.02
C PHE A 99 -9.46 3.43 -10.25
N PRO A 100 -9.81 4.14 -9.16
CA PRO A 100 -8.86 4.96 -8.43
C PRO A 100 -7.74 4.13 -7.81
N TYR A 101 -6.53 4.68 -7.81
CA TYR A 101 -5.35 4.02 -7.27
C TYR A 101 -4.32 5.06 -6.79
N TYR A 102 -3.50 4.64 -5.84
CA TYR A 102 -2.29 5.36 -5.44
C TYR A 102 -1.11 4.76 -6.20
N GLU A 103 -0.27 5.58 -6.82
CA GLU A 103 0.96 5.13 -7.46
C GLU A 103 2.06 6.16 -7.23
N GLY A 104 3.11 5.78 -6.50
CA GLY A 104 4.16 6.72 -6.13
C GLY A 104 5.50 6.05 -5.90
N ARG A 105 6.57 6.81 -6.14
CA ARG A 105 7.92 6.44 -5.72
C ARG A 105 7.98 6.37 -4.20
N VAL A 106 8.71 5.39 -3.68
CA VAL A 106 8.94 5.19 -2.25
C VAL A 106 10.42 5.22 -1.91
N GLU A 107 10.71 5.61 -0.68
CA GLU A 107 12.02 5.49 -0.04
C GLU A 107 12.02 4.29 0.92
N VAL A 108 13.17 3.62 1.04
CA VAL A 108 13.37 2.46 1.91
C VAL A 108 14.49 2.78 2.89
N GLU A 109 14.21 2.63 4.18
CA GLU A 109 15.14 2.90 5.28
C GLU A 109 15.05 1.80 6.35
N GLY A 110 16.07 1.68 7.21
CA GLY A 110 16.14 0.69 8.30
C GLY A 110 17.36 -0.21 8.17
N SER A 111 17.18 -1.53 8.25
CA SER A 111 18.30 -2.47 8.11
C SER A 111 18.95 -2.47 6.73
N HIS A 112 18.22 -1.97 5.72
CA HIS A 112 18.68 -1.74 4.36
C HIS A 112 18.14 -0.39 3.87
N SER A 113 18.80 0.19 2.88
CA SER A 113 18.37 1.43 2.22
C SER A 113 18.12 1.22 0.73
N GLY A 114 17.24 2.03 0.16
CA GLY A 114 16.92 1.94 -1.26
C GLY A 114 15.75 2.82 -1.68
N SER A 115 15.27 2.60 -2.90
CA SER A 115 14.07 3.25 -3.40
C SER A 115 13.30 2.30 -4.32
N GLY A 116 12.02 2.57 -4.51
CA GLY A 116 11.14 1.73 -5.33
C GLY A 116 9.86 2.44 -5.71
N PHE A 117 8.82 1.65 -6.00
CA PHE A 117 7.47 2.13 -6.30
C PHE A 117 6.45 1.33 -5.51
N MET A 118 5.36 1.99 -5.14
CA MET A 118 4.21 1.43 -4.47
C MET A 118 2.94 1.73 -5.27
N GLU A 119 2.13 0.70 -5.48
CA GLU A 119 0.81 0.79 -6.09
C GLU A 119 -0.22 0.24 -5.11
N LEU A 120 -1.29 0.99 -4.86
CA LEU A 120 -2.38 0.60 -3.98
C LEU A 120 -3.72 0.80 -4.70
N THR A 121 -4.55 -0.23 -4.71
CA THR A 121 -5.88 -0.21 -5.31
C THR A 121 -6.92 -0.65 -4.29
N GLY A 122 -8.20 -0.35 -4.54
CA GLY A 122 -9.31 -0.81 -3.69
C GLY A 122 -9.60 0.03 -2.43
N TYR A 123 -9.10 1.26 -2.38
CA TYR A 123 -9.33 2.24 -1.29
C TYR A 123 -10.31 3.36 -1.68
#